data_AF-A0A412FAW4-F1
#
_entry.id   AF-A0A412FAW4-F1
#
_cell.length_a   1.000
_cell.length_b   1.000
_cell.length_c   1.000
_cell.angle_alpha   90.00
_cell.angle_beta   90.00
_cell.angle_gamma   90.00
#
_symmetry.space_group_name_H-M   'P 1'
#
loop_
_entity.id
_entity.type
_entity.pdbx_description
1 polymer ?
#
loop_
_entity_poly.entity_id
_entity_poly.type
_entity_poly.pdbx_seq_one_letter_code
_entity_poly.pdbx_strand_id
1 'polypeptide(L)' 'ETESKGFYEPVVVQDFPLRGKKVFLNLRRRRWILKSSNEYISRNWRMVAEGTRLTQDFASFLKELY' A
#
# COMPACT_ATOMS: atom_id res chain seq x y z
N GLU A 1 -7.12 12.32 15.03
CA GLU A 1 -5.82 11.73 15.41
C GLU A 1 -5.76 10.25 15.05
N THR A 2 -4.59 9.74 14.70
CA THR A 2 -4.35 8.31 14.42
C THR A 2 -3.46 7.69 15.48
N GLU A 3 -3.66 6.40 15.76
CA GLU A 3 -2.85 5.66 16.74
C GLU A 3 -2.33 4.35 16.11
N SER A 4 -1.06 4.01 16.40
CA SER A 4 -0.44 2.77 15.94
C SER A 4 -0.86 1.61 16.83
N LYS A 5 -1.46 0.56 16.25
CA LYS A 5 -1.90 -0.67 16.95
C LYS A 5 -1.06 -1.91 16.55
N GLY A 6 0.21 -1.70 16.23
CA GLY A 6 1.15 -2.77 15.87
C GLY A 6 1.16 -3.06 14.37
N PHE A 7 1.33 -4.34 14.00
CA PHE A 7 1.47 -4.76 12.61
C PHE A 7 0.46 -5.85 12.25
N TYR A 8 0.14 -5.96 10.96
CA TYR A 8 -0.50 -7.14 10.42
C TYR A 8 0.52 -8.28 10.27
N GLU A 9 0.01 -9.49 10.08
CA GLU A 9 0.82 -10.64 9.69
C GLU A 9 1.73 -10.29 8.49
N PRO A 10 3.02 -10.65 8.57
CA PRO A 10 3.98 -10.38 7.51
C PRO A 10 3.58 -11.12 6.24
N VAL A 11 3.79 -10.46 5.10
CA VAL A 11 3.68 -11.10 3.79
C VAL A 11 5.08 -11.32 3.26
N VAL A 12 5.42 -12.57 2.93
CA VAL A 12 6.69 -12.91 2.32
C VAL A 12 6.51 -12.93 0.81
N VAL A 13 7.26 -12.10 0.10
CA VAL A 13 7.28 -12.06 -1.36
C VAL A 13 8.64 -12.55 -1.83
N GLN A 14 8.64 -13.53 -2.72
CA GLN A 14 9.83 -13.94 -3.42
C GLN A 14 10.07 -12.97 -4.58
N ASP A 15 11.26 -12.37 -4.62
CA ASP A 15 11.60 -11.35 -5.61
C ASP A 15 12.91 -11.65 -6.35
N PHE A 16 12.99 -11.10 -7.56
CA PHE A 16 14.14 -10.99 -8.45
C PHE A 16 14.03 -9.59 -9.10
N PRO A 17 14.98 -8.63 -9.01
CA PRO A 17 16.25 -8.58 -8.28
C PRO A 17 16.62 -7.21 -7.63
N LEU A 18 17.56 -7.22 -6.70
CA LEU A 18 18.65 -6.22 -6.65
C LEU A 18 19.96 -7.03 -6.61
N ARG A 19 20.71 -7.06 -7.72
CA ARG A 19 21.98 -7.81 -7.95
C ARG A 19 21.88 -9.29 -8.38
N GLY A 20 20.76 -9.72 -8.98
CA GLY A 20 20.66 -11.06 -9.61
C GLY A 20 20.58 -12.26 -8.66
N LYS A 21 20.31 -12.04 -7.37
CA LYS A 21 20.08 -13.12 -6.38
C LYS A 21 18.59 -13.23 -6.05
N LYS A 22 18.14 -14.47 -5.82
CA LYS A 22 16.83 -14.76 -5.24
C LYS A 22 16.79 -14.20 -3.82
N VAL A 23 15.84 -13.31 -3.53
CA VAL A 23 15.65 -12.76 -2.18
C VAL A 23 14.21 -12.93 -1.73
N PHE A 24 14.04 -13.03 -0.41
CA PHE A 24 12.73 -13.03 0.24
C PHE A 24 12.51 -11.68 0.92
N LEU A 25 11.53 -10.92 0.47
CA LEU A 25 11.11 -9.66 1.08
C LEU A 25 10.03 -9.96 2.13
N ASN A 26 10.32 -9.68 3.40
CA ASN A 26 9.37 -9.82 4.50
C ASN A 26 8.68 -8.47 4.76
N LEU A 27 7.49 -8.29 4.19
CA LEU A 27 6.73 -7.05 4.25
C LEU A 27 5.83 -7.01 5.50
N ARG A 28 6.14 -6.13 6.44
CA ARG A 28 5.31 -5.88 7.64
C ARG A 28 4.49 -4.61 7.49
N ARG A 29 3.17 -4.74 7.43
CA ARG A 29 2.24 -3.61 7.29
C ARG A 29 1.83 -3.08 8.66
N ARG A 30 2.01 -1.77 8.89
CA ARG A 30 1.58 -1.10 10.14
C ARG A 30 0.06 -1.04 10.22
N ARG A 31 -0.51 -1.29 11.39
CA ARG A 31 -1.93 -1.11 11.70
C ARG A 31 -2.14 0.27 12.31
N TRP A 32 -2.98 1.07 11.67
CA TRP A 32 -3.37 2.37 12.17
C TRP A 32 -4.87 2.38 12.44
N ILE A 33 -5.27 2.94 13.57
CA ILE A 33 -6.66 3.21 13.90
C ILE A 33 -6.89 4.71 13.90
N LEU A 34 -8.02 5.13 13.33
CA LEU A 34 -8.47 6.51 13.42
C LEU A 34 -9.23 6.67 14.75
N LYS A 35 -8.73 7.51 15.66
CA LYS A 35 -9.34 7.64 17.00
C LYS A 35 -10.78 8.18 16.96
N SER A 36 -11.12 8.96 15.94
CA SER A 36 -12.45 9.59 15.83
C SER A 36 -13.57 8.64 15.44
N SER A 37 -13.30 7.67 14.54
CA SER A 37 -14.28 6.66 14.13
C SER A 37 -14.02 5.29 14.76
N ASN A 38 -12.89 5.12 15.45
CA ASN A 38 -12.41 3.84 15.97
C ASN A 38 -12.25 2.76 14.87
N GLU A 39 -12.03 3.19 13.63
CA GLU A 39 -11.89 2.30 12.48
C GLU A 39 -10.42 2.14 12.08
N TYR A 40 -10.07 0.96 11.58
CA TYR A 40 -8.76 0.72 11.00
C TYR A 40 -8.62 1.45 9.68
N ILE A 41 -7.55 2.23 9.56
CA ILE A 41 -7.16 2.84 8.30
C ILE A 41 -6.65 1.72 7.40
N SER A 42 -7.40 1.48 6.33
CA SER A 42 -7.02 0.58 5.26
C SER A 42 -7.16 1.31 3.93
N ARG A 43 -6.31 0.96 2.96
CA ARG A 43 -6.38 1.57 1.62
C ARG A 43 -7.58 0.96 0.91
N ASN A 44 -8.70 1.68 0.88
CA ASN A 44 -9.93 1.25 0.21
C ASN A 44 -9.76 1.48 -1.31
N TRP A 45 -9.69 0.40 -2.09
CA TRP A 45 -9.33 0.44 -3.52
C TRP A 45 -10.45 0.94 -4.44
N ARG A 46 -11.58 1.40 -3.91
CA ARG A 46 -12.71 1.90 -4.71
C ARG A 46 -12.38 3.13 -5.58
N MET A 47 -11.29 3.85 -5.27
CA MET A 47 -10.84 5.04 -6.02
C MET A 47 -9.91 4.71 -7.20
N VAL A 48 -9.59 3.44 -7.41
CA VAL A 48 -8.70 2.98 -8.47
C VAL A 48 -9.53 2.62 -9.69
N ALA A 49 -9.13 3.07 -10.88
CA ALA A 49 -9.84 2.75 -12.11
C ALA A 49 -9.79 1.24 -12.38
N GLU A 50 -10.92 0.66 -12.81
CA GLU A 50 -11.06 -0.77 -13.06
C GLU A 50 -9.99 -1.27 -14.04
N GLY A 51 -9.32 -2.38 -13.68
CA GLY A 51 -8.21 -2.93 -14.47
C GLY A 51 -6.85 -2.23 -14.25
N THR A 52 -6.79 -1.13 -13.51
CA THR A 52 -5.53 -0.45 -13.17
C THR A 52 -5.25 -0.50 -11.67
N ARG A 53 -4.04 -0.12 -11.26
CA ARG A 53 -3.69 0.16 -9.85
C ARG A 53 -3.50 1.66 -9.59
N LEU A 54 -4.01 2.51 -10.48
CA LEU A 54 -3.84 3.96 -10.43
C LEU A 54 -5.16 4.62 -10.03
N THR A 55 -5.09 5.61 -9.14
CA THR A 55 -6.21 6.52 -8.94
C THR A 55 -6.32 7.45 -10.14
N GLN A 56 -7.52 7.98 -10.38
CA GLN A 56 -7.75 8.93 -11.46
C GLN A 56 -6.82 10.15 -11.34
N ASP A 57 -6.71 10.71 -10.14
CA ASP A 57 -5.83 11.86 -9.87
C ASP A 57 -4.36 11.56 -10.16
N PHE A 58 -3.89 10.35 -9.82
CA PHE A 58 -2.51 9.96 -10.09
C PHE A 58 -2.26 9.72 -11.59
N ALA A 59 -3.23 9.17 -12.31
CA ALA A 59 -3.14 9.05 -13.77
C ALA A 59 -3.15 10.44 -14.45
N SER A 60 -3.96 11.38 -13.97
CA SER A 60 -3.95 12.78 -14.44
C SER A 60 -2.62 13.46 -14.20
N PHE A 61 -2.04 13.30 -12.99
CA PHE A 61 -0.71 13.81 -12.68
C PHE A 61 0.37 13.30 -13.66
N LEU A 62 0.33 12.00 -13.99
CA LEU A 62 1.28 11.42 -14.96
C LEU A 62 1.07 11.97 -16.37
N LYS A 63 -0.16 12.32 -16.75
CA LYS A 63 -0.44 12.96 -18.05
C LYS A 63 0.07 14.39 -18.13
N GLU A 64 0.10 15.13 -17.03
CA GLU A 64 0.61 16.52 -17.02
C GLU A 64 2.14 16.58 -17.08
N LEU A 65 2.84 15.47 -16.78
CA LEU A 65 4.29 15.37 -16.89
C LEU A 65 4.79 15.10 -18.32
N TYR A 66 3.89 14.81 -19.27
CA TYR A 66 4.18 14.48 -20.67
C TYR A 66 3.43 15.40 -21.63
#